data_AF-A0A9W9THH6-F1
#
_entry.id   AF-A0A9W9THH6-F1
#
_cell.length_a   1.000
_cell.length_b   1.000
_cell.length_c   1.000
_cell.angle_alpha   90.00
_cell.angle_beta   90.00
_cell.angle_gamma   90.00
#
_symmetry.space_group_name_H-M   'P 1'
#
loop_
_entity.id
_entity.type
_entity.pdbx_description
1 polymer ?
#
loop_
_entity_poly.entity_id
_entity_poly.type
_entity_poly.pdbx_seq_one_letter_code
_entity_poly.pdbx_strand_id
1 'polypeptide(L)'
;MIKDDNVVPATVSDLWEAQVQRTDYCKRVLQKWADTKNYTGIGREIDGLIMPCSPWSASSNRSSTTSWHSFKPLNELELYTNGPRHGFIYDSYTSIWNILDYPAITIPMMGLYSEEWKNPNYQPRNELESRIWADLTNEDSIEEMAGLPVSAQVVGRRLSEEYLLGVAKVIDGSLKMQNS
;
A
#
# COMPACT_ATOMS: atom_id res chain seq x y z
N MET A 1 8.14 20.93 16.07
CA MET A 1 8.76 20.93 14.73
C MET A 1 10.24 21.17 14.91
N ILE A 2 11.06 20.14 14.71
CA ILE A 2 12.52 20.30 14.67
C ILE A 2 12.81 20.90 13.30
N LYS A 3 13.35 22.13 13.27
CA LYS A 3 13.95 22.66 12.05
C LYS A 3 15.29 21.95 11.92
N ASP A 4 15.40 21.08 10.94
CA ASP A 4 16.70 20.62 10.50
C ASP A 4 17.33 21.77 9.70
N ASP A 5 18.30 22.46 10.31
CA ASP A 5 18.96 23.63 9.75
C ASP A 5 19.78 23.31 8.48
N ASN A 6 19.95 22.03 8.14
CA ASN A 6 20.62 21.57 6.91
C ASN A 6 19.67 21.30 5.74
N VAL A 7 18.35 21.36 5.92
CA VAL A 7 17.39 21.15 4.83
C VAL A 7 17.07 22.48 4.16
N VAL A 8 17.66 22.70 2.98
CA VAL A 8 17.30 23.84 2.13
C VAL A 8 15.83 23.65 1.68
N PRO A 9 14.91 24.58 2.00
CA PRO A 9 13.53 24.48 1.57
C PRO A 9 13.44 24.46 0.05
N ALA A 10 12.58 23.60 -0.49
CA ALA A 10 12.33 23.55 -1.94
C ALA A 10 11.87 24.93 -2.45
N THR A 11 12.46 25.36 -3.55
CA THR A 11 12.09 26.61 -4.21
C THR A 11 10.82 26.47 -5.02
N VAL A 12 10.25 27.59 -5.49
CA VAL A 12 9.12 27.57 -6.42
C VAL A 12 9.48 26.89 -7.74
N SER A 13 10.73 27.01 -8.20
CA SER A 13 11.21 26.33 -9.40
C SER A 13 11.20 24.81 -9.22
N ASP A 14 11.71 24.32 -8.10
CA ASP A 14 11.72 22.89 -7.77
C ASP A 14 10.29 22.32 -7.70
N LEU A 15 9.35 23.10 -7.15
CA LEU A 15 7.94 22.72 -7.12
C LEU A 15 7.35 22.60 -8.53
N TRP A 16 7.65 23.54 -9.42
CA TRP A 16 7.17 23.49 -10.81
C TRP A 16 7.75 22.30 -11.56
N GLU A 17 9.04 22.01 -11.39
CA GLU A 17 9.66 20.82 -11.95
C GLU A 17 9.00 19.53 -11.44
N ALA A 18 8.76 19.42 -10.13
CA ALA A 18 8.05 18.28 -9.56
C ALA A 18 6.62 18.13 -10.11
N GLN A 19 5.91 19.23 -10.35
CA GLN A 19 4.57 19.22 -10.95
C GLN A 19 4.60 18.74 -12.41
N VAL A 20 5.61 19.15 -13.19
CA VAL A 20 5.82 18.67 -14.57
C VAL A 20 6.11 17.17 -14.54
N GLN A 21 7.03 16.73 -13.70
CA GLN A 21 7.38 15.31 -13.55
C GLN A 21 6.17 14.46 -13.14
N ARG A 22 5.35 14.94 -12.19
CA ARG A 22 4.08 14.29 -11.81
C ARG A 22 3.15 14.17 -13.01
N THR A 23 2.97 15.24 -13.76
CA THR A 23 2.07 15.27 -14.93
C THR A 23 2.52 14.27 -16.00
N ASP A 24 3.82 14.22 -16.29
CA ASP A 24 4.40 13.26 -17.22
C ASP A 24 4.25 11.83 -16.73
N TYR A 25 4.40 11.60 -15.42
CA TYR A 25 4.16 10.30 -14.82
C TYR A 25 2.69 9.85 -14.98
N CYS A 26 1.73 10.71 -14.65
CA CYS A 26 0.31 10.45 -14.84
C CYS A 26 -0.02 10.10 -16.29
N LYS A 27 0.57 10.84 -17.25
CA LYS A 27 0.41 10.56 -18.68
C LYS A 27 0.93 9.17 -19.06
N ARG A 28 2.11 8.78 -18.57
CA ARG A 28 2.68 7.44 -18.84
C ARG A 28 1.81 6.33 -18.27
N VAL A 29 1.29 6.51 -17.04
CA VAL A 29 0.42 5.51 -16.42
C VAL A 29 -0.91 5.40 -17.16
N LEU A 30 -1.50 6.52 -17.56
CA LEU A 30 -2.71 6.54 -18.37
C LEU A 30 -2.51 5.81 -19.72
N GLN A 31 -1.37 6.04 -20.38
CA GLN A 31 -1.04 5.35 -21.63
C GLN A 31 -0.90 3.84 -21.40
N LYS A 32 -0.16 3.43 -20.35
CA LYS A 32 -0.04 2.01 -19.99
C LYS A 32 -1.40 1.37 -19.71
N TRP A 33 -2.30 2.09 -19.05
CA TRP A 33 -3.66 1.63 -18.81
C TRP A 33 -4.41 1.44 -20.13
N ALA A 34 -4.35 2.40 -21.05
CA ALA A 34 -4.99 2.29 -22.36
C ALA A 34 -4.38 1.15 -23.21
N ASP A 35 -3.07 0.91 -23.09
CA ASP A 35 -2.36 -0.14 -23.80
C ASP A 35 -2.70 -1.54 -23.30
N THR A 36 -3.32 -1.68 -22.12
CA THR A 36 -3.79 -2.97 -21.59
C THR A 36 -4.74 -3.67 -22.56
N LYS A 37 -5.45 -2.93 -23.41
CA LYS A 37 -6.30 -3.47 -24.48
C LYS A 37 -5.59 -4.46 -25.40
N ASN A 38 -4.28 -4.30 -25.59
CA ASN A 38 -3.45 -5.16 -26.44
C ASN A 38 -3.13 -6.51 -25.78
N TYR A 39 -3.23 -6.58 -24.46
CA TYR A 39 -2.95 -7.79 -23.68
C TYR A 39 -4.22 -8.56 -23.33
N THR A 40 -5.36 -7.88 -23.22
CA THR A 40 -6.64 -8.55 -22.94
C THR A 40 -7.17 -9.29 -24.17
N GLY A 41 -7.76 -10.47 -23.95
CA GLY A 41 -8.42 -11.22 -25.03
C GLY A 41 -9.68 -10.57 -25.59
N ILE A 42 -10.22 -9.54 -24.92
CA ILE A 42 -11.46 -8.84 -25.27
C ILE A 42 -11.23 -7.53 -26.04
N GLY A 43 -9.97 -7.12 -26.24
CA GLY A 43 -9.62 -5.89 -26.96
C GLY A 43 -10.05 -4.59 -26.25
N ARG A 44 -10.35 -4.66 -24.96
CA ARG A 44 -10.72 -3.52 -24.10
C ARG A 44 -9.65 -3.32 -23.03
N GLU A 45 -9.48 -2.08 -22.61
CA GLU A 45 -8.65 -1.80 -21.44
C GLU A 45 -9.22 -2.46 -20.18
N ILE A 46 -8.36 -2.65 -19.17
CA ILE A 46 -8.80 -3.15 -17.87
C ILE A 46 -9.79 -2.17 -17.23
N ASP A 47 -10.79 -2.71 -16.53
CA ASP A 47 -11.79 -1.90 -15.83
C ASP A 47 -11.32 -1.42 -14.45
N GLY A 48 -10.37 -2.14 -13.84
CA GLY A 48 -9.82 -1.84 -12.53
C GLY A 48 -8.63 -2.71 -12.18
N LEU A 49 -7.90 -2.32 -11.14
CA LEU A 49 -6.74 -3.06 -10.61
C LEU A 49 -7.08 -3.59 -9.22
N ILE A 50 -6.85 -4.88 -8.96
CA ILE A 50 -6.95 -5.47 -7.62
C ILE A 50 -5.53 -5.69 -7.10
N MET A 51 -5.27 -5.24 -5.87
CA MET A 51 -3.95 -5.35 -5.24
C MET A 51 -4.07 -5.31 -3.71
N PRO A 52 -3.03 -5.71 -2.96
CA PRO A 52 -3.02 -5.51 -1.51
C PRO A 52 -3.00 -4.03 -1.13
N CYS A 53 -3.56 -3.70 0.05
CA CYS A 53 -3.44 -2.36 0.64
C CYS A 53 -2.13 -2.17 1.44
N SER A 54 -1.63 -3.26 2.00
CA SER A 54 -0.51 -3.30 2.94
C SER A 54 0.15 -4.67 2.85
N PRO A 55 1.46 -4.80 3.08
CA PRO A 55 2.07 -6.11 3.26
C PRO A 55 1.67 -6.76 4.59
N TRP A 56 1.20 -5.99 5.57
CA TRP A 56 0.75 -6.46 6.89
C TRP A 56 -0.78 -6.52 7.00
N SER A 57 -1.28 -7.44 7.84
CA SER A 57 -2.61 -7.39 8.45
C SER A 57 -2.72 -6.19 9.41
N ALA A 58 -3.94 -5.89 9.87
CA ALA A 58 -4.11 -4.91 10.94
C ALA A 58 -3.27 -5.29 12.17
N SER A 59 -2.73 -4.30 12.89
CA SER A 59 -2.02 -4.52 14.15
C SER A 59 -3.01 -4.83 15.27
N SER A 60 -2.72 -5.80 16.13
CA SER A 60 -3.53 -5.99 17.34
C SER A 60 -3.44 -4.75 18.25
N ASN A 61 -4.53 -4.37 18.92
CA ASN A 61 -4.53 -3.26 19.89
C ASN A 61 -3.58 -3.47 21.09
N ARG A 62 -2.89 -4.62 21.16
CA ARG A 62 -1.94 -4.95 22.21
C ARG A 62 -0.52 -4.49 21.89
N SER A 63 -0.19 -4.31 20.61
CA SER A 63 1.13 -3.85 20.14
C SER A 63 1.16 -2.36 19.77
N SER A 64 0.03 -1.64 19.87
CA SER A 64 -0.05 -0.20 19.66
C SER A 64 0.38 0.61 20.89
N THR A 65 1.66 0.49 21.29
CA THR A 65 2.33 1.63 21.96
C THR A 65 2.73 2.67 20.90
N THR A 66 1.77 3.07 20.07
CA THR A 66 1.91 4.13 19.07
C THR A 66 0.84 5.17 19.39
N SER A 67 1.02 5.84 20.52
CA SER A 67 0.39 7.13 20.75
C SER A 67 0.99 8.12 19.74
N TRP A 68 0.13 8.90 19.06
CA TRP A 68 0.55 10.06 18.25
C TRP A 68 1.38 11.08 19.05
N HIS A 69 1.38 10.99 20.39
CA HIS A 69 2.19 11.80 21.30
C HIS A 69 3.54 11.15 21.69
N SER A 70 3.86 9.97 21.17
CA SER A 70 5.15 9.28 21.40
C SER A 70 6.12 9.44 20.23
N PHE A 71 5.98 10.50 19.40
CA PHE A 71 7.01 10.93 18.46
C PHE A 71 8.28 11.32 19.23
N LYS A 72 9.15 10.34 19.50
CA LYS A 72 10.56 10.65 19.78
C LYS A 72 11.17 11.12 18.46
N PRO A 73 11.91 12.23 18.45
CA PRO A 73 12.68 12.61 17.29
C PRO A 73 13.83 11.63 17.16
N LEU A 74 13.59 10.54 16.45
CA LEU A 74 14.63 9.63 16.02
C LEU A 74 15.22 10.19 14.73
N ASN A 75 16.55 10.10 14.58
CA ASN A 75 17.20 10.44 13.32
C ASN A 75 16.68 9.49 12.21
N GLU A 76 16.75 9.91 10.95
CA GLU A 76 16.18 9.19 9.80
C GLU A 76 16.61 7.71 9.78
N LEU A 77 17.85 7.43 10.16
CA LEU A 77 18.42 6.07 10.29
C LEU A 77 17.80 5.24 11.44
N GLU A 78 17.42 5.86 12.56
CA GLU A 78 16.76 5.24 13.71
C GLU A 78 15.26 5.03 13.51
N LEU A 79 14.59 5.86 12.70
CA LEU A 79 13.23 5.60 12.21
C LEU A 79 13.17 4.30 11.39
N TYR A 80 14.19 4.08 10.55
CA TYR A 80 14.29 2.85 9.77
C TYR A 80 14.71 1.63 10.60
N THR A 81 15.57 1.78 11.61
CA THR A 81 16.15 0.66 12.38
C THR A 81 15.40 0.31 13.68
N ASN A 82 14.75 1.27 14.35
CA ASN A 82 14.12 1.13 15.67
C ASN A 82 12.72 1.77 15.76
N GLY A 83 12.12 2.15 14.63
CA GLY A 83 10.75 2.64 14.59
C GLY A 83 9.78 1.59 15.17
N PRO A 84 8.64 2.01 15.75
CA PRO A 84 7.62 1.06 16.17
C PRO A 84 7.32 0.11 15.00
N ARG A 85 7.13 -1.19 15.28
CA ARG A 85 6.78 -2.23 14.27
C ARG A 85 5.63 -1.79 13.34
N HIS A 86 4.83 -0.82 13.79
CA HIS A 86 3.67 -0.21 13.11
C HIS A 86 3.84 1.28 12.74
N GLY A 87 5.08 1.76 12.55
CA GLY A 87 5.32 3.08 11.96
C GLY A 87 4.92 3.12 10.48
N PHE A 88 4.65 4.31 9.94
CA PHE A 88 4.43 4.52 8.49
C PHE A 88 5.74 4.31 7.70
N ILE A 89 6.26 3.08 7.69
CA ILE A 89 7.56 2.71 7.10
C ILE A 89 7.38 2.27 5.64
N TYR A 90 6.14 1.93 5.24
CA TYR A 90 5.82 1.49 3.89
C TYR A 90 4.38 1.89 3.51
N ASP A 91 4.24 2.87 2.62
CA ASP A 91 2.95 3.38 2.14
C ASP A 91 2.78 3.26 0.62
N SER A 92 3.72 2.59 -0.06
CA SER A 92 3.79 2.58 -1.53
C SER A 92 2.58 1.94 -2.21
N TYR A 93 1.90 1.01 -1.54
CA TYR A 93 0.66 0.41 -2.06
C TYR A 93 -0.49 1.42 -2.19
N THR A 94 -0.48 2.53 -1.44
CA THR A 94 -1.57 3.52 -1.42
C THR A 94 -1.11 4.91 -1.89
N SER A 95 0.13 5.31 -1.61
CA SER A 95 0.65 6.64 -1.94
C SER A 95 0.72 6.90 -3.45
N ILE A 96 0.96 5.87 -4.26
CA ILE A 96 0.97 5.98 -5.72
C ILE A 96 -0.39 6.45 -6.28
N TRP A 97 -1.50 6.05 -5.66
CA TRP A 97 -2.85 6.44 -6.11
C TRP A 97 -3.17 7.88 -5.78
N ASN A 98 -2.59 8.42 -4.70
CA ASN A 98 -2.67 9.84 -4.36
C ASN A 98 -1.90 10.71 -5.38
N ILE A 99 -0.74 10.25 -5.84
CA ILE A 99 0.06 10.94 -6.87
C ILE A 99 -0.68 10.96 -8.21
N LEU A 100 -1.31 9.84 -8.57
CA LEU A 100 -2.07 9.68 -9.82
C LEU A 100 -3.46 10.31 -9.75
N ASP A 101 -3.97 10.55 -8.53
CA ASP A 101 -5.33 11.00 -8.25
C ASP A 101 -6.36 10.06 -8.85
N TYR A 102 -6.18 8.76 -8.55
CA TYR A 102 -7.05 7.66 -8.96
C TYR A 102 -7.86 7.17 -7.75
N PRO A 103 -9.16 6.88 -7.92
CA PRO A 103 -9.98 6.38 -6.84
C PRO A 103 -9.58 4.95 -6.47
N ALA A 104 -9.50 4.67 -5.17
CA ALA A 104 -9.21 3.35 -4.62
C ALA A 104 -10.19 3.03 -3.49
N ILE A 105 -10.76 1.82 -3.50
CA ILE A 105 -11.65 1.32 -2.44
C ILE A 105 -10.95 0.17 -1.74
N THR A 106 -10.86 0.25 -0.42
CA THR A 106 -10.36 -0.83 0.43
C THR A 106 -11.48 -1.81 0.77
N ILE A 107 -11.23 -3.10 0.56
CA ILE A 107 -12.13 -4.20 0.83
C ILE A 107 -11.50 -5.06 1.95
N PRO A 108 -12.16 -5.16 3.12
CA PRO A 108 -11.68 -6.03 4.17
C PRO A 108 -11.84 -7.50 3.75
N MET A 109 -10.80 -8.27 3.97
CA MET A 109 -10.73 -9.70 3.75
C MET A 109 -10.32 -10.39 5.07
N MET A 110 -10.63 -11.66 5.20
CA MET A 110 -10.17 -12.43 6.35
C MET A 110 -8.69 -12.77 6.14
N GLY A 111 -7.86 -12.42 7.12
CA GLY A 111 -6.47 -12.85 7.13
C GLY A 111 -6.40 -14.31 7.53
N LEU A 112 -6.22 -15.18 6.55
CA LEU A 112 -5.71 -16.51 6.82
C LEU A 112 -4.19 -16.41 6.81
N TYR A 113 -3.53 -16.99 7.80
CA TYR A 113 -2.11 -17.25 7.77
C TYR A 113 -1.92 -18.75 7.65
N SER A 114 -1.01 -19.18 6.78
CA SER A 114 -0.62 -20.58 6.67
C SER A 114 0.90 -20.68 6.58
N GLU A 115 1.48 -21.58 7.38
CA GLU A 115 2.91 -21.88 7.36
C GLU A 115 3.40 -22.32 5.97
N GLU A 116 2.51 -22.89 5.15
CA GLU A 116 2.83 -23.31 3.78
C GLU A 116 3.10 -22.12 2.84
N TRP A 117 2.74 -20.90 3.23
CA TRP A 117 3.01 -19.68 2.44
C TRP A 117 4.41 -19.13 2.66
N LYS A 118 5.16 -19.62 3.66
CA LYS A 118 6.56 -19.28 3.83
C LYS A 118 7.36 -19.81 2.64
N ASN A 119 8.01 -18.91 1.94
CA ASN A 119 8.94 -19.28 0.87
C ASN A 119 10.38 -19.25 1.40
N PRO A 120 11.00 -20.41 1.70
CA PRO A 120 12.36 -20.46 2.24
C PRO A 120 13.42 -19.96 1.24
N ASN A 121 13.07 -19.88 -0.05
CA ASN A 121 13.96 -19.40 -1.11
C ASN A 121 13.69 -17.93 -1.49
N TYR A 122 12.89 -17.20 -0.71
CA TYR A 122 12.61 -15.79 -0.99
C TYR A 122 13.90 -14.95 -0.92
N GLN A 123 14.09 -14.11 -1.94
CA GLN A 123 15.24 -13.21 -2.04
C GLN A 123 14.72 -11.77 -2.09
N PRO A 124 14.95 -10.95 -1.06
CA PRO A 124 14.52 -9.56 -1.07
C PRO A 124 15.29 -8.75 -2.12
N ARG A 125 14.62 -7.82 -2.80
CA ARG A 125 15.21 -6.97 -3.85
C ARG A 125 15.96 -5.77 -3.27
N ASN A 126 15.63 -5.37 -2.04
CA ASN A 126 16.25 -4.25 -1.34
C ASN A 126 16.14 -4.42 0.18
N GLU A 127 16.80 -3.52 0.94
CA GLU A 127 16.81 -3.56 2.41
C GLU A 127 15.43 -3.42 3.03
N LEU A 128 14.56 -2.58 2.45
CA LEU A 128 13.20 -2.36 2.94
C LEU A 128 12.37 -3.64 2.85
N GLU A 129 12.42 -4.30 1.69
CA GLU A 129 11.75 -5.58 1.45
C GLU A 129 12.32 -6.69 2.34
N SER A 130 13.64 -6.71 2.56
CA SER A 130 14.27 -7.65 3.49
C SER A 130 13.73 -7.49 4.91
N ARG A 131 13.48 -6.25 5.35
CA ARG A 131 12.91 -5.96 6.68
C ARG A 131 11.44 -6.38 6.76
N ILE A 132 10.64 -6.03 5.75
CA ILE A 132 9.23 -6.45 5.67
C ILE A 132 9.13 -7.97 5.71
N TRP A 133 9.97 -8.66 4.94
CA TRP A 133 9.99 -10.12 4.91
C TRP A 133 10.41 -10.74 6.25
N ALA A 134 11.46 -10.22 6.88
CA ALA A 134 11.90 -10.68 8.20
C ALA A 134 10.80 -10.51 9.25
N ASP A 135 10.04 -9.41 9.18
CA ASP A 135 8.93 -9.15 10.08
C ASP A 135 7.73 -10.09 9.81
N LEU A 136 7.34 -10.29 8.55
CA LEU A 136 6.23 -11.18 8.17
C LEU A 136 6.51 -12.67 8.45
N THR A 137 7.77 -13.07 8.59
CA THR A 137 8.17 -14.47 8.79
C THR A 137 8.58 -14.80 10.23
N ASN A 138 8.66 -13.79 11.11
CA ASN A 138 8.91 -13.99 12.54
C ASN A 138 7.70 -14.62 13.24
N GLU A 139 7.93 -15.63 14.08
CA GLU A 139 6.91 -16.35 14.83
C GLU A 139 6.03 -15.42 15.67
N ASP A 140 6.63 -14.44 16.37
CA ASP A 140 5.88 -13.46 17.18
C ASP A 140 4.88 -12.65 16.33
N SER A 141 5.33 -12.19 15.15
CA SER A 141 4.51 -11.37 14.25
C SER A 141 3.38 -12.21 13.63
N ILE A 142 3.68 -13.46 13.27
CA ILE A 142 2.69 -14.42 12.77
C ILE A 142 1.57 -14.64 13.79
N GLU A 143 1.94 -14.87 15.06
CA GLU A 143 0.96 -15.06 16.13
C GLU A 143 0.10 -13.81 16.36
N GLU A 144 0.69 -12.61 16.32
CA GLU A 144 -0.05 -11.36 16.45
C GLU A 144 -1.00 -11.10 15.28
N MET A 145 -0.61 -11.48 14.06
CA MET A 145 -1.36 -11.24 12.82
C MET A 145 -2.40 -12.32 12.52
N ALA A 146 -2.27 -13.51 13.12
CA ALA A 146 -3.16 -14.63 12.91
C ALA A 146 -4.61 -14.27 13.25
N GLY A 147 -5.51 -14.43 12.26
CA GLY A 147 -6.94 -14.14 12.41
C GLY A 147 -7.31 -12.65 12.39
N LEU A 148 -6.34 -11.74 12.17
CA LEU A 148 -6.62 -10.33 11.95
C LEU A 148 -7.06 -10.08 10.50
N PRO A 149 -7.89 -9.05 10.25
CA PRO A 149 -8.30 -8.73 8.89
C PRO A 149 -7.11 -8.29 8.05
N VAL A 150 -7.03 -8.85 6.84
CA VAL A 150 -6.15 -8.39 5.76
C VAL A 150 -7.01 -7.57 4.80
N SER A 151 -6.44 -6.60 4.10
CA SER A 151 -7.22 -5.80 3.15
C SER A 151 -6.60 -5.80 1.77
N ALA A 152 -7.47 -5.91 0.77
CA ALA A 152 -7.14 -5.64 -0.62
C ALA A 152 -7.83 -4.34 -1.03
N GLN A 153 -7.31 -3.69 -2.05
CA GLN A 153 -7.93 -2.53 -2.67
C GLN A 153 -8.25 -2.82 -4.13
N VAL A 154 -9.31 -2.17 -4.59
CA VAL A 154 -9.65 -2.07 -6.00
C VAL A 154 -9.45 -0.62 -6.41
N VAL A 155 -8.67 -0.41 -7.46
CA VAL A 155 -8.34 0.91 -7.99
C VAL A 155 -9.02 1.09 -9.33
N GLY A 156 -9.74 2.19 -9.48
CA GLY A 156 -10.37 2.60 -10.73
C GLY A 156 -9.54 3.66 -11.46
N ARG A 157 -9.94 3.97 -12.68
CA ARG A 157 -9.43 5.16 -13.38
C ARG A 157 -9.96 6.44 -12.72
N ARG A 158 -9.26 7.55 -12.97
CA ARG A 158 -9.75 8.89 -12.61
C ARG A 158 -11.19 9.10 -13.08
N LEU A 159 -12.05 9.65 -12.21
CA LEU A 159 -13.49 9.90 -12.47
C LEU A 159 -14.34 8.63 -12.68
N SER A 160 -13.98 7.53 -12.01
CA SER A 160 -14.72 6.25 -12.09
C SER A 160 -15.22 5.78 -10.72
N GLU A 161 -15.47 6.72 -9.80
CA GLU A 161 -15.86 6.45 -8.41
C GLU A 161 -17.16 5.64 -8.32
N GLU A 162 -18.21 5.99 -9.08
CA GLU A 162 -19.48 5.25 -9.04
C GLU A 162 -19.35 3.83 -9.59
N TYR A 163 -18.55 3.66 -10.64
CA TYR A 163 -18.25 2.35 -11.19
C TYR A 163 -17.52 1.48 -10.16
N LEU A 164 -16.50 2.05 -9.51
CA LEU A 164 -15.70 1.36 -8.49
C LEU A 164 -16.55 0.96 -7.28
N LEU A 165 -17.50 1.80 -6.86
CA LEU A 165 -18.47 1.47 -5.82
C LEU A 165 -19.37 0.29 -6.23
N GLY A 166 -19.80 0.25 -7.49
CA GLY A 166 -20.55 -0.88 -8.04
C GLY A 166 -19.75 -2.19 -7.99
N VAL A 167 -18.49 -2.15 -8.39
CA VAL A 167 -17.56 -3.30 -8.32
C VAL A 167 -17.36 -3.75 -6.88
N ALA A 168 -17.12 -2.82 -5.95
CA ALA A 168 -16.94 -3.13 -4.53
C ALA A 168 -18.18 -3.83 -3.94
N LYS A 169 -19.39 -3.41 -4.32
CA LYS A 169 -20.64 -4.06 -3.89
C LYS A 169 -20.76 -5.50 -4.38
N VAL A 170 -20.33 -5.78 -5.61
CA VAL A 170 -20.31 -7.14 -6.16
C VAL A 170 -19.31 -8.00 -5.37
N ILE A 171 -18.11 -7.49 -5.13
CA ILE A 171 -17.06 -8.21 -4.39
C ILE A 171 -17.51 -8.51 -2.96
N ASP A 172 -18.05 -7.53 -2.23
CA ASP A 172 -18.59 -7.71 -0.88
C ASP A 172 -19.70 -8.77 -0.84
N GLY A 173 -20.58 -8.78 -1.84
CA GLY A 173 -21.60 -9.81 -2.01
C GLY A 173 -21.01 -11.22 -2.19
N SER A 174 -19.99 -11.36 -3.05
CA SER A 174 -19.31 -12.63 -3.28
C SER A 174 -18.56 -13.15 -2.05
N LEU A 175 -17.89 -12.25 -1.30
CA LEU A 175 -17.17 -12.61 -0.08
C LEU A 175 -18.12 -13.10 1.02
N LYS A 176 -19.30 -12.49 1.16
CA LYS A 176 -20.32 -12.93 2.13
C LYS A 176 -20.89 -14.32 1.82
N MET A 177 -21.06 -14.66 0.54
CA MET A 177 -21.54 -15.98 0.12
C MET A 177 -20.55 -17.11 0.44
N GLN A 178 -19.23 -16.85 0.40
CA GLN A 178 -18.22 -17.87 0.72
C GLN A 178 -18.11 -18.17 2.22
N ASN A 179 -18.52 -17.22 3.07
CA ASN A 179 -18.47 -17.34 4.53
C ASN A 179 -19.79 -17.85 5.14
N SER A 180 -20.79 -18.20 4.32
CA SER A 180 -22.09 -18.74 4.73
C SER A 180 -22.18 -20.23 4.42
#